data_AF-A0A6B0CHE3-F1
#
_entry.id   AF-A0A6B0CHE3-F1
#
_cell.length_a   1.000
_cell.length_b   1.000
_cell.length_c   1.000
_cell.angle_alpha   90.00
_cell.angle_beta   90.00
_cell.angle_gamma   90.00
#
_symmetry.space_group_name_H-M   'P 1'
#
loop_
_entity.id
_entity.type
_entity.pdbx_description
1 polymer ?
#
loop_
_entity_poly.entity_id
_entity_poly.type
_entity_poly.pdbx_seq_one_letter_code
_entity_poly.pdbx_strand_id
1 'polypeptide(L)'
;MIKQINVSNMQKFESQLMKAQSEGYTHVVPYANEIMIYQSMLDAVQLYPKSIVVDYTVDGQYKNDCHYFGQSSINIADWAQNNNYYPNLIYAIQQTLDLIHYYSVETIFDLALLTLLKGDLSIDGHVVFDFKAPIATSASIWETIKTIEDFDMMSQFYLNKMAYIDHHPIPFRNLFIEDSEQLNSPDNWLYSTKFMLPKWLYKIAKQRADNKQLQNFGLYTKQPNVLKDHIVFIGDHHQYIGNSKYLFTYFVKHNPMTACYFVTDDRRGPHFISPKSEKADELINSARVVLVENDIPETLQPNGTLIQLHQGTPIMQLFLDSKEPIKNIETPFYRAKRYNRWLQFDYVIHSADDISHFYQTAFPSHQANVLAYGNPKHQYLLQKRNESTTQQQYKKSFKINDQKPVLLYAPIGLVSAQQLPLSDALFKAYHVVVQGVDEAMLPEEALVAPKYLSAQDLILMSDVVITDYSNIIFDAMAIDKTVALYTPNHSQYIESQGVNEDIWRHLSKIWYTDRQLLINNLISQAIPVIKYPQIQHKEQPLESISQLILSKMTSNQ
;
A
#
# COMPACT_ATOMS: atom_id res chain seq x y z
N MET A 1 2.49 -2.06 23.88
CA MET A 1 1.33 -1.14 23.79
C MET A 1 1.83 0.29 23.75
N ILE A 2 1.13 1.16 23.02
CA ILE A 2 1.48 2.59 22.87
C ILE A 2 0.53 3.43 23.74
N LYS A 3 1.07 4.43 24.45
CA LYS A 3 0.28 5.45 25.15
C LYS A 3 0.36 6.78 24.40
N GLN A 4 -0.77 7.42 24.16
CA GLN A 4 -0.79 8.79 23.66
C GLN A 4 -0.56 9.76 24.83
N ILE A 5 0.39 10.69 24.68
CA ILE A 5 0.70 11.70 25.69
C ILE A 5 0.61 13.09 25.08
N ASN A 6 -0.12 13.99 25.76
CA ASN A 6 -0.19 15.39 25.36
C ASN A 6 1.12 16.09 25.69
N VAL A 7 1.77 16.67 24.68
CA VAL A 7 3.08 17.34 24.81
C VAL A 7 2.99 18.87 24.78
N SER A 8 1.79 19.45 24.93
CA SER A 8 1.63 20.90 25.07
C SER A 8 2.27 21.45 26.35
N ASN A 9 2.58 20.59 27.32
CA ASN A 9 3.39 20.94 28.50
C ASN A 9 4.48 19.88 28.76
N MET A 10 5.66 20.11 28.20
CA MET A 10 6.81 19.21 28.33
C MET A 10 7.29 19.01 29.78
N GLN A 11 7.02 19.92 30.71
CA GLN A 11 7.43 19.79 32.11
C GLN A 11 6.81 18.57 32.82
N LYS A 12 5.64 18.12 32.34
CA LYS A 12 4.95 16.94 32.90
C LYS A 12 5.34 15.64 32.19
N PHE A 13 6.08 15.71 31.09
CA PHE A 13 6.30 14.59 30.19
C PHE A 13 6.99 13.41 30.89
N GLU A 14 8.06 13.66 31.66
CA GLU A 14 8.78 12.64 32.42
C GLU A 14 7.84 11.89 33.40
N SER A 15 7.06 12.62 34.19
CA SER A 15 6.11 12.01 35.13
C SER A 15 5.03 11.17 34.42
N GLN A 16 4.62 11.57 33.22
CA GLN A 16 3.65 10.84 32.41
C GLN A 16 4.27 9.59 31.78
N LEU A 17 5.54 9.63 31.38
CA LEU A 17 6.31 8.47 30.92
C LEU A 17 6.41 7.42 32.03
N MET A 18 6.83 7.82 33.23
CA MET A 18 6.94 6.92 34.39
C MET A 18 5.58 6.29 34.73
N LYS A 19 4.50 7.09 34.69
CA LYS A 19 3.14 6.58 34.88
C LYS A 19 2.76 5.57 33.79
N ALA A 20 2.98 5.89 32.52
CA ALA A 20 2.69 4.97 31.41
C ALA A 20 3.48 3.66 31.54
N GLN A 21 4.75 3.73 31.94
CA GLN A 21 5.58 2.55 32.20
C GLN A 21 4.97 1.68 33.30
N SER A 22 4.53 2.30 34.41
CA SER A 22 3.88 1.59 35.53
C SER A 22 2.54 0.96 35.15
N GLU A 23 1.85 1.51 34.15
CA GLU A 23 0.61 0.98 33.56
C GLU A 23 0.85 -0.13 32.53
N GLY A 24 2.12 -0.49 32.27
CA GLY A 24 2.50 -1.57 31.34
C GLY A 24 2.62 -1.14 29.88
N TYR A 25 2.61 0.16 29.58
CA TYR A 25 2.93 0.65 28.25
C TYR A 25 4.44 0.53 28.00
N THR A 26 4.80 0.28 26.74
CA THR A 26 6.21 0.17 26.32
C THR A 26 6.66 1.37 25.49
N HIS A 27 5.71 2.02 24.82
CA HIS A 27 5.95 3.14 23.93
C HIS A 27 4.98 4.28 24.21
N VAL A 28 5.37 5.48 23.78
CA VAL A 28 4.50 6.66 23.73
C VAL A 28 4.53 7.32 22.38
N VAL A 29 3.41 7.95 22.03
CA VAL A 29 3.29 8.80 20.86
C VAL A 29 2.81 10.19 21.31
N PRO A 30 3.51 11.27 20.93
CA PRO A 30 3.13 12.62 21.32
C PRO A 30 1.92 13.11 20.51
N TYR A 31 1.04 13.88 21.15
CA TYR A 31 0.03 14.67 20.46
C TYR A 31 -0.07 16.08 21.05
N ALA A 32 -0.50 17.04 20.23
CA ALA A 32 -0.71 18.44 20.59
C ALA A 32 -1.72 19.06 19.61
N ASN A 33 -2.02 20.35 19.76
CA ASN A 33 -2.90 21.03 18.81
C ASN A 33 -2.33 21.01 17.38
N GLU A 34 -1.01 21.01 17.27
CA GLU A 34 -0.24 21.04 16.03
C GLU A 34 0.11 19.64 15.50
N ILE A 35 -0.16 18.58 16.28
CA ILE A 35 0.22 17.18 15.98
C ILE A 35 -1.02 16.31 16.06
N MET A 36 -1.59 15.97 14.90
CA MET A 36 -2.66 14.97 14.83
C MET A 36 -2.10 13.57 14.59
N ILE A 37 -2.84 12.56 15.05
CA ILE A 37 -2.49 11.14 14.90
C ILE A 37 -3.55 10.46 14.03
N TYR A 38 -3.11 9.75 13.00
CA TYR A 38 -3.95 8.81 12.27
C TYR A 38 -3.98 7.47 13.02
N GLN A 39 -5.09 7.21 13.72
CA GLN A 39 -5.19 6.09 14.67
C GLN A 39 -4.98 4.71 14.02
N SER A 40 -5.59 4.44 12.87
CA SER A 40 -5.41 3.16 12.17
C SER A 40 -3.94 2.92 11.83
N MET A 41 -3.25 3.95 11.35
CA MET A 41 -1.82 3.91 11.00
C MET A 41 -0.96 3.64 12.24
N LEU A 42 -1.28 4.28 13.37
CA LEU A 42 -0.58 4.04 14.64
C LEU A 42 -0.76 2.60 15.12
N ASP A 43 -1.97 2.05 14.99
CA ASP A 43 -2.30 0.69 15.45
C ASP A 43 -1.59 -0.39 14.62
N ALA A 44 -1.20 -0.06 13.39
CA ALA A 44 -0.46 -0.96 12.49
C ALA A 44 1.05 -1.00 12.75
N VAL A 45 1.61 -0.02 13.47
CA VAL A 45 3.06 0.06 13.71
C VAL A 45 3.55 -1.14 14.52
N GLN A 46 4.57 -1.82 14.01
CA GLN A 46 5.18 -2.93 14.72
C GLN A 46 6.15 -2.44 15.79
N LEU A 47 5.90 -2.81 17.05
CA LEU A 47 6.71 -2.36 18.18
C LEU A 47 7.95 -3.24 18.41
N TYR A 48 9.09 -2.57 18.56
CA TYR A 48 10.39 -3.14 18.95
C TYR A 48 10.87 -2.49 20.25
N PRO A 49 11.86 -3.02 21.00
CA PRO A 49 12.33 -2.40 22.24
C PRO A 49 13.20 -1.15 22.03
N LYS A 50 12.84 -0.29 21.06
CA LYS A 50 13.55 0.93 20.66
C LYS A 50 12.58 1.93 20.01
N SER A 51 12.92 3.21 20.01
CA SER A 51 12.08 4.24 19.38
C SER A 51 12.02 4.03 17.86
N ILE A 52 10.94 4.53 17.25
CA ILE A 52 10.55 4.23 15.87
C ILE A 52 10.37 5.54 15.11
N VAL A 53 11.08 5.69 14.00
CA VAL A 53 10.81 6.74 13.03
C VAL A 53 9.63 6.29 12.17
N VAL A 54 8.58 7.09 12.16
CA VAL A 54 7.35 6.85 11.39
C VAL A 54 7.13 7.97 10.38
N ASP A 55 6.26 7.78 9.41
CA ASP A 55 6.02 8.77 8.37
C ASP A 55 4.94 9.79 8.76
N TYR A 56 4.79 10.85 7.97
CA TYR A 56 3.88 11.94 8.28
C TYR A 56 3.37 12.73 7.07
N THR A 57 2.26 13.43 7.25
CA THR A 57 1.77 14.48 6.36
C THR A 57 1.92 15.87 6.98
N VAL A 58 1.80 16.90 6.14
CA VAL A 58 1.67 18.30 6.57
C VAL A 58 0.40 18.85 5.93
N ASP A 59 -0.56 19.23 6.77
CA ASP A 59 -1.92 19.61 6.34
C ASP A 59 -2.60 18.53 5.48
N GLY A 60 -2.46 17.26 5.87
CA GLY A 60 -3.04 16.11 5.17
C GLY A 60 -2.37 15.75 3.83
N GLN A 61 -1.32 16.47 3.42
CA GLN A 61 -0.56 16.18 2.21
C GLN A 61 0.79 15.54 2.51
N TYR A 62 1.16 14.52 1.76
CA TYR A 62 2.48 13.90 1.86
C TYR A 62 3.49 14.75 1.07
N LYS A 63 4.45 15.36 1.79
CA LYS A 63 5.45 16.29 1.21
C LYS A 63 6.90 15.90 1.46
N ASN A 64 7.11 14.67 1.94
CA ASN A 64 8.43 14.19 2.33
C ASN A 64 9.04 13.35 1.20
N ASP A 65 10.35 13.18 1.26
CA ASP A 65 11.08 12.30 0.36
C ASP A 65 11.80 11.25 1.20
N CYS A 66 11.01 10.27 1.66
CA CYS A 66 11.44 9.33 2.70
C CYS A 66 12.04 8.04 2.11
N HIS A 67 13.11 8.18 1.33
CA HIS A 67 13.83 7.03 0.75
C HIS A 67 14.36 6.05 1.80
N TYR A 68 14.64 6.55 3.02
CA TYR A 68 15.13 5.76 4.14
C TYR A 68 14.16 4.67 4.62
N PHE A 69 12.88 4.69 4.22
CA PHE A 69 11.95 3.57 4.51
C PHE A 69 12.32 2.26 3.81
N GLY A 70 13.21 2.28 2.81
CA GLY A 70 13.77 1.06 2.24
C GLY A 70 15.03 0.56 2.94
N GLN A 71 15.57 1.30 3.91
CA GLN A 71 16.79 0.95 4.64
C GLN A 71 16.47 0.07 5.87
N SER A 72 17.48 -0.68 6.34
CA SER A 72 17.37 -1.52 7.56
C SER A 72 17.67 -0.75 8.85
N SER A 73 18.31 0.41 8.72
CA SER A 73 18.68 1.33 9.80
C SER A 73 18.58 2.77 9.28
N ILE A 74 18.47 3.74 10.19
CA ILE A 74 18.40 5.16 9.86
C ILE A 74 19.39 5.94 10.72
N ASN A 75 20.10 6.89 10.13
CA ASN A 75 20.84 7.92 10.86
C ASN A 75 20.21 9.31 10.63
N ILE A 76 20.74 10.34 11.30
CA ILE A 76 20.21 11.69 11.18
C ILE A 76 20.38 12.28 9.78
N ALA A 77 21.46 11.94 9.05
CA ALA A 77 21.65 12.41 7.68
C ALA A 77 20.59 11.83 6.73
N ASP A 78 20.27 10.53 6.85
CA ASP A 78 19.18 9.88 6.11
C ASP A 78 17.84 10.57 6.38
N TRP A 79 17.51 10.78 7.66
CA TRP A 79 16.28 11.45 8.07
C TRP A 79 16.21 12.92 7.59
N ALA A 80 17.34 13.61 7.58
CA ALA A 80 17.43 15.01 7.19
C ALA A 80 17.42 15.26 5.68
N GLN A 81 17.37 14.21 4.86
CA GLN A 81 17.09 14.35 3.42
C GLN A 81 15.65 14.82 3.15
N ASN A 82 14.75 14.71 4.13
CA ASN A 82 13.40 15.25 4.04
C ASN A 82 13.39 16.74 3.70
N ASN A 83 12.41 17.16 2.88
CA ASN A 83 12.27 18.57 2.46
C ASN A 83 11.87 19.50 3.62
N ASN A 84 11.28 18.95 4.67
CA ASN A 84 10.83 19.66 5.86
C ASN A 84 11.10 18.75 7.07
N TYR A 85 11.10 19.31 8.28
CA TYR A 85 11.52 18.59 9.48
C TYR A 85 10.45 18.68 10.57
N TYR A 86 9.99 17.53 11.03
CA TYR A 86 9.00 17.41 12.10
C TYR A 86 9.33 16.21 13.01
N PRO A 87 9.01 16.26 14.31
CA PRO A 87 9.34 15.21 15.27
C PRO A 87 8.48 13.95 15.09
N ASN A 88 8.72 13.20 14.02
CA ASN A 88 7.96 12.03 13.57
C ASN A 88 8.44 10.72 14.23
N LEU A 89 8.46 10.69 15.57
CA LEU A 89 8.87 9.50 16.32
C LEU A 89 7.80 8.97 17.27
N ILE A 90 7.73 7.64 17.36
CA ILE A 90 7.14 6.90 18.47
C ILE A 90 8.28 6.52 19.41
N TYR A 91 8.12 6.81 20.69
CA TYR A 91 9.22 6.76 21.65
C TYR A 91 9.14 5.53 22.54
N ALA A 92 10.21 4.74 22.59
CA ALA A 92 10.33 3.67 23.60
C ALA A 92 10.58 4.30 24.97
N ILE A 93 9.71 4.01 25.94
CA ILE A 93 9.67 4.75 27.22
C ILE A 93 11.01 4.70 27.95
N GLN A 94 11.63 3.53 28.05
CA GLN A 94 12.91 3.40 28.75
C GLN A 94 14.02 4.23 28.07
N GLN A 95 14.12 4.13 26.75
CA GLN A 95 15.11 4.87 25.97
C GLN A 95 14.93 6.39 26.14
N THR A 96 13.68 6.85 26.22
CA THR A 96 13.34 8.27 26.44
C THR A 96 13.65 8.74 27.85
N LEU A 97 13.34 7.95 28.88
CA LEU A 97 13.69 8.28 30.25
C LEU A 97 15.21 8.43 30.42
N ASP A 98 15.99 7.54 29.80
CA ASP A 98 17.45 7.66 29.80
C ASP A 98 17.90 8.99 29.16
N LEU A 99 17.32 9.36 28.00
CA LEU A 99 17.67 10.62 27.33
C LEU A 99 17.33 11.86 28.18
N ILE A 100 16.14 11.90 28.79
CA ILE A 100 15.71 13.02 29.64
C ILE A 100 16.55 13.11 30.92
N HIS A 101 17.07 11.98 31.42
CA HIS A 101 17.96 11.97 32.57
C HIS A 101 19.32 12.64 32.28
N TYR A 102 19.87 12.41 31.07
CA TYR A 102 21.19 12.92 30.70
C TYR A 102 21.18 14.29 30.02
N TYR A 103 20.06 14.67 29.39
CA TYR A 103 19.96 15.87 28.57
C TYR A 103 18.75 16.73 28.94
N SER A 104 18.91 18.05 28.83
CA SER A 104 17.80 18.98 28.96
C SER A 104 16.90 18.90 27.72
N VAL A 105 15.62 18.60 27.93
CA VAL A 105 14.61 18.49 26.87
C VAL A 105 13.50 19.50 27.14
N GLU A 106 13.42 20.56 26.33
CA GLU A 106 12.41 21.62 26.49
C GLU A 106 11.25 21.47 25.52
N THR A 107 11.51 20.94 24.33
CA THR A 107 10.50 20.68 23.30
C THR A 107 10.47 19.22 22.88
N ILE A 108 9.37 18.78 22.28
CA ILE A 108 9.29 17.44 21.67
C ILE A 108 10.27 17.29 20.49
N PHE A 109 10.65 18.40 19.84
CA PHE A 109 11.62 18.37 18.76
C PHE A 109 13.05 18.18 19.28
N ASP A 110 13.38 18.74 20.45
CA ASP A 110 14.66 18.47 21.10
C ASP A 110 14.81 16.97 21.36
N LEU A 111 13.74 16.34 21.88
CA LEU A 111 13.72 14.91 22.14
C LEU A 111 13.88 14.10 20.85
N ALA A 112 13.19 14.50 19.77
CA ALA A 112 13.32 13.85 18.47
C ALA A 112 14.77 13.88 17.97
N LEU A 113 15.43 15.05 18.02
CA LEU A 113 16.83 15.17 17.63
C LEU A 113 17.74 14.29 18.49
N LEU A 114 17.64 14.35 19.82
CA LEU A 114 18.46 13.49 20.70
C LEU A 114 18.25 11.99 20.41
N THR A 115 17.00 11.61 20.11
CA THR A 115 16.64 10.23 19.80
C THR A 115 17.27 9.79 18.47
N LEU A 116 17.22 10.63 17.44
CA LEU A 116 17.88 10.40 16.14
C LEU A 116 19.41 10.31 16.27
N LEU A 117 20.01 11.19 17.08
CA LEU A 117 21.45 11.23 17.29
C LEU A 117 21.99 10.00 18.04
N LYS A 118 21.16 9.35 18.87
CA LYS A 118 21.54 8.09 19.54
C LYS A 118 21.66 6.90 18.55
N GLY A 119 20.97 6.94 17.42
CA GLY A 119 21.08 5.97 16.32
C GLY A 119 20.43 4.59 16.52
N ASP A 120 20.08 4.18 17.75
CA ASP A 120 19.41 2.91 18.02
C ASP A 120 17.88 3.02 17.81
N LEU A 121 17.46 2.99 16.54
CA LEU A 121 16.07 3.19 16.11
C LEU A 121 15.58 2.09 15.17
N SER A 122 14.26 1.88 15.16
CA SER A 122 13.56 1.21 14.06
C SER A 122 12.91 2.23 13.13
N ILE A 123 12.55 1.76 11.95
CA ILE A 123 11.82 2.55 10.95
C ILE A 123 10.52 1.79 10.65
N ASP A 124 9.42 2.51 10.53
CA ASP A 124 8.14 1.98 10.10
C ASP A 124 7.49 2.96 9.13
N GLY A 125 7.06 2.46 7.96
CA GLY A 125 6.54 3.28 6.88
C GLY A 125 5.12 3.80 7.10
N HIS A 126 4.43 3.50 8.20
CA HIS A 126 3.08 4.03 8.37
C HIS A 126 3.09 5.55 8.56
N VAL A 127 2.13 6.22 7.92
CA VAL A 127 1.95 7.68 8.03
C VAL A 127 1.15 7.96 9.29
N VAL A 128 1.84 8.09 10.42
CA VAL A 128 1.20 8.19 11.74
C VAL A 128 0.78 9.62 12.06
N PHE A 129 1.57 10.61 11.66
CA PHE A 129 1.36 12.00 12.04
C PHE A 129 0.80 12.84 10.90
N ASP A 130 0.05 13.87 11.27
CA ASP A 130 -0.31 15.00 10.41
C ASP A 130 -0.05 16.30 11.16
N PHE A 131 0.98 17.02 10.72
CA PHE A 131 1.42 18.25 11.36
C PHE A 131 0.69 19.47 10.78
N LYS A 132 0.16 20.32 11.66
CA LYS A 132 -0.65 21.51 11.33
C LYS A 132 0.09 22.83 11.44
N ALA A 133 1.24 22.83 12.12
CA ALA A 133 2.09 24.00 12.24
C ALA A 133 3.55 23.56 12.46
N PRO A 134 4.53 24.38 12.04
CA PRO A 134 5.93 24.14 12.33
C PRO A 134 6.19 24.02 13.84
N ILE A 135 7.07 23.10 14.20
CA ILE A 135 7.56 22.92 15.58
C ILE A 135 9.03 23.33 15.58
N ALA A 136 9.45 24.13 16.54
CA ALA A 136 10.82 24.63 16.63
C ALA A 136 11.60 23.92 17.73
N THR A 137 12.92 23.86 17.56
CA THR A 137 13.87 23.43 18.59
C THR A 137 14.12 24.52 19.64
N SER A 138 14.46 24.12 20.87
CA SER A 138 14.92 25.04 21.91
C SER A 138 16.34 25.53 21.65
N ALA A 139 16.81 26.52 22.41
CA ALA A 139 18.22 26.94 22.33
C ALA A 139 19.17 25.94 23.03
N SER A 140 18.71 25.24 24.07
CA SER A 140 19.55 24.37 24.90
C SER A 140 19.97 23.09 24.18
N ILE A 141 19.16 22.56 23.26
CA ILE A 141 19.54 21.41 22.44
C ILE A 141 20.78 21.70 21.59
N TRP A 142 20.93 22.93 21.09
CA TRP A 142 22.09 23.31 20.27
C TRP A 142 23.37 23.45 21.07
N GLU A 143 23.30 23.77 22.36
CA GLU A 143 24.47 23.70 23.25
C GLU A 143 24.85 22.24 23.50
N THR A 144 23.87 21.35 23.64
CA THR A 144 24.11 19.91 23.79
C THR A 144 24.77 19.32 22.54
N ILE A 145 24.24 19.61 21.35
CA ILE A 145 24.75 19.09 20.07
C ILE A 145 26.23 19.43 19.84
N LYS A 146 26.69 20.61 20.27
CA LYS A 146 28.11 21.00 20.16
C LYS A 146 29.05 20.13 21.00
N THR A 147 28.53 19.48 22.04
CA THR A 147 29.33 18.63 22.94
C THR A 147 29.38 17.18 22.50
N ILE A 148 28.53 16.77 21.57
CA ILE A 148 28.52 15.41 21.03
C ILE A 148 29.64 15.33 19.98
N GLU A 149 30.58 14.41 20.19
CA GLU A 149 31.70 14.13 19.28
C GLU A 149 31.25 13.15 18.15
N ASP A 150 32.08 12.99 17.12
CA ASP A 150 31.95 11.95 16.08
C ASP A 150 30.75 12.00 15.12
N PHE A 151 30.25 13.20 14.78
CA PHE A 151 29.33 13.32 13.64
C PHE A 151 30.06 13.21 12.30
N ASP A 152 29.52 12.41 11.38
CA ASP A 152 29.92 12.47 9.98
C ASP A 152 29.59 13.86 9.39
N MET A 153 30.28 14.20 8.30
CA MET A 153 30.24 15.54 7.72
C MET A 153 28.85 15.91 7.18
N MET A 154 28.07 14.93 6.69
CA MET A 154 26.71 15.18 6.20
C MET A 154 25.75 15.44 7.35
N SER A 155 25.84 14.67 8.44
CA SER A 155 25.10 14.93 9.67
C SER A 155 25.37 16.34 10.21
N GLN A 156 26.64 16.77 10.25
CA GLN A 156 26.99 18.13 10.69
C GLN A 156 26.37 19.21 9.78
N PHE A 157 26.36 19.01 8.46
CA PHE A 157 25.73 19.93 7.52
C PHE A 157 24.23 20.08 7.78
N TYR A 158 23.52 18.96 7.94
CA TYR A 158 22.07 18.98 8.17
C TYR A 158 21.70 19.58 9.53
N LEU A 159 22.49 19.31 10.58
CA LEU A 159 22.35 19.96 11.88
C LEU A 159 22.54 21.48 11.77
N ASN A 160 23.55 21.94 11.04
CA ASN A 160 23.73 23.38 10.75
C ASN A 160 22.54 23.98 9.99
N LYS A 161 21.98 23.25 9.02
CA LYS A 161 20.79 23.67 8.26
C LYS A 161 19.57 23.83 9.15
N MET A 162 19.32 22.89 10.05
CA MET A 162 18.24 22.98 11.03
C MET A 162 18.43 24.17 11.97
N ALA A 163 19.63 24.36 12.54
CA ALA A 163 19.94 25.54 13.37
C ALA A 163 19.72 26.86 12.61
N TYR A 164 20.17 26.91 11.35
CA TYR A 164 19.99 28.08 10.49
C TYR A 164 18.52 28.41 10.26
N ILE A 165 17.69 27.39 9.96
CA ILE A 165 16.24 27.55 9.74
C ILE A 165 15.56 28.06 11.02
N ASP A 166 15.90 27.48 12.18
CA ASP A 166 15.27 27.78 13.47
C ASP A 166 15.84 29.02 14.18
N HIS A 167 16.77 29.75 13.55
CA HIS A 167 17.37 30.96 14.11
C HIS A 167 18.33 30.74 15.29
N HIS A 168 19.00 29.60 15.32
CA HIS A 168 20.04 29.27 16.29
C HIS A 168 21.46 29.50 15.75
N PRO A 169 22.47 29.64 16.63
CA PRO A 169 23.87 29.68 16.23
C PRO A 169 24.30 28.38 15.56
N ILE A 170 25.11 28.48 14.51
CA ILE A 170 25.63 27.33 13.77
C ILE A 170 26.61 26.52 14.65
N PRO A 171 26.32 25.23 14.95
CA PRO A 171 27.14 24.41 15.84
C PRO A 171 28.49 24.00 15.24
N PHE A 172 28.56 23.71 13.93
CA PHE A 172 29.78 23.19 13.29
C PHE A 172 30.34 24.17 12.25
N ARG A 173 31.53 24.74 12.48
CA ARG A 173 32.10 25.77 11.58
C ARG A 173 33.01 25.24 10.48
N ASN A 174 33.65 24.09 10.70
CA ASN A 174 34.64 23.50 9.81
C ASN A 174 34.03 22.36 8.99
N LEU A 175 33.07 22.69 8.13
CA LEU A 175 32.46 21.71 7.22
C LEU A 175 33.30 21.53 5.96
N PHE A 176 33.53 20.27 5.60
CA PHE A 176 34.01 19.87 4.30
C PHE A 176 33.09 18.74 3.83
N ILE A 177 32.47 18.87 2.67
CA ILE A 177 31.65 17.82 2.07
C ILE A 177 32.42 17.29 0.87
N GLU A 178 32.79 16.01 0.89
CA GLU A 178 33.60 15.38 -0.16
C GLU A 178 32.87 15.35 -1.51
N ASP A 179 31.56 15.16 -1.49
CA ASP A 179 30.70 15.08 -2.68
C ASP A 179 29.52 16.07 -2.59
N SER A 180 29.76 17.33 -2.99
CA SER A 180 28.72 18.37 -2.99
C SER A 180 27.62 18.16 -4.05
N GLU A 181 27.76 17.17 -4.94
CA GLU A 181 26.74 16.88 -5.96
C GLU A 181 25.45 16.31 -5.35
N GLN A 182 25.53 15.78 -4.12
CA GLN A 182 24.38 15.27 -3.37
C GLN A 182 23.46 16.38 -2.81
N LEU A 183 23.95 17.62 -2.73
CA LEU A 183 23.15 18.73 -2.21
C LEU A 183 22.25 19.33 -3.29
N ASN A 184 20.98 19.55 -2.94
CA ASN A 184 20.08 20.34 -3.80
C ASN A 184 20.58 21.80 -3.91
N SER A 185 20.04 22.57 -4.87
CA SER A 185 20.54 23.93 -5.13
C SER A 185 20.45 24.89 -3.93
N PRO A 186 19.34 24.96 -3.16
CA PRO A 186 19.30 25.76 -1.92
C PRO A 186 20.34 25.34 -0.88
N ASP A 187 20.56 24.04 -0.70
CA ASP A 187 21.50 23.51 0.29
C ASP A 187 22.96 23.77 -0.14
N ASN A 188 23.25 23.71 -1.44
CA ASN A 188 24.52 24.12 -2.01
C ASN A 188 24.83 25.62 -1.78
N TRP A 189 23.81 26.49 -1.79
CA TRP A 189 24.00 27.90 -1.42
C TRP A 189 24.30 28.06 0.07
N LEU A 190 23.63 27.32 0.95
CA LEU A 190 23.96 27.34 2.38
C LEU A 190 25.40 26.88 2.61
N TYR A 191 25.81 25.78 1.99
CA TYR A 191 27.16 25.25 2.10
C TYR A 191 28.23 26.25 1.60
N SER A 192 28.09 26.74 0.37
CA SER A 192 29.07 27.66 -0.26
C SER A 192 29.19 29.01 0.47
N THR A 193 28.10 29.49 1.08
CA THR A 193 28.10 30.72 1.88
C THR A 193 28.46 30.48 3.35
N LYS A 194 28.80 29.24 3.75
CA LYS A 194 29.05 28.85 5.15
C LYS A 194 27.93 29.32 6.08
N PHE A 195 26.68 29.13 5.65
CA PHE A 195 25.45 29.54 6.35
C PHE A 195 25.32 31.06 6.60
N MET A 196 26.05 31.89 5.85
CA MET A 196 25.92 33.36 5.90
C MET A 196 24.87 33.94 4.94
N LEU A 197 24.19 33.08 4.14
CA LEU A 197 23.13 33.49 3.22
C LEU A 197 22.01 34.26 3.98
N PRO A 198 21.48 35.38 3.45
CA PRO A 198 20.31 36.03 4.04
C PRO A 198 19.08 35.11 4.05
N LYS A 199 18.42 34.97 5.20
CA LYS A 199 17.30 34.01 5.40
C LYS A 199 16.13 34.20 4.43
N TRP A 200 15.78 35.45 4.12
CA TRP A 200 14.71 35.73 3.17
C TRP A 200 15.05 35.20 1.76
N LEU A 201 16.32 35.27 1.36
CA LEU A 201 16.80 34.77 0.08
C LEU A 201 16.80 33.24 0.06
N TYR A 202 17.27 32.60 1.13
CA TYR A 202 17.14 31.15 1.30
C TYR A 202 15.69 30.69 1.22
N LYS A 203 14.78 31.36 1.93
CA LYS A 203 13.35 31.02 1.94
C LYS A 203 12.74 31.07 0.54
N ILE A 204 13.07 32.08 -0.27
CA ILE A 204 12.62 32.17 -1.67
C ILE A 204 13.19 31.03 -2.52
N ALA A 205 14.50 30.77 -2.41
CA ALA A 205 15.16 29.71 -3.17
C ALA A 205 14.58 28.33 -2.81
N LYS A 206 14.43 28.06 -1.51
CA LYS A 206 13.81 26.85 -0.97
C LYS A 206 12.37 26.71 -1.45
N GLN A 207 11.54 27.73 -1.32
CA GLN A 207 10.14 27.66 -1.76
C GLN A 207 10.03 27.36 -3.27
N ARG A 208 10.93 27.89 -4.10
CA ARG A 208 10.97 27.55 -5.54
C ARG A 208 11.36 26.09 -5.77
N ALA A 209 12.35 25.59 -5.03
CA ALA A 209 12.77 24.19 -5.11
C ALA A 209 11.65 23.24 -4.65
N ASP A 210 11.03 23.53 -3.50
CA ASP A 210 9.91 22.77 -2.94
C ASP A 210 8.71 22.78 -3.92
N ASN A 211 8.35 23.93 -4.51
CA ASN A 211 7.28 24.01 -5.50
C ASN A 211 7.57 23.19 -6.77
N LYS A 212 8.83 23.13 -7.21
CA LYS A 212 9.24 22.30 -8.34
C LYS A 212 9.15 20.81 -7.99
N GLN A 213 9.52 20.41 -6.78
CA GLN A 213 9.37 19.04 -6.30
C GLN A 213 7.91 18.63 -6.12
N LEU A 214 7.05 19.51 -5.60
CA LEU A 214 5.63 19.26 -5.38
C LEU A 214 4.90 18.85 -6.68
N GLN A 215 5.32 19.36 -7.84
CA GLN A 215 4.81 18.93 -9.15
C GLN A 215 5.02 17.44 -9.42
N ASN A 216 6.02 16.83 -8.78
CA ASN A 216 6.34 15.41 -8.90
C ASN A 216 5.65 14.55 -7.84
N PHE A 217 4.90 15.11 -6.89
CA PHE A 217 4.30 14.35 -5.78
C PHE A 217 2.90 13.82 -6.09
N GLY A 218 2.48 13.83 -7.35
CA GLY A 218 1.15 13.34 -7.75
C GLY A 218 -0.03 14.15 -7.22
N LEU A 219 0.24 15.36 -6.69
CA LEU A 219 -0.78 16.29 -6.21
C LEU A 219 -1.53 16.89 -7.39
N TYR A 220 -2.85 16.84 -7.35
CA TYR A 220 -3.71 17.62 -8.23
C TYR A 220 -4.98 18.04 -7.49
N THR A 221 -5.67 19.03 -8.04
CA THR A 221 -6.94 19.52 -7.52
C THR A 221 -8.05 19.16 -8.50
N LYS A 222 -9.08 18.46 -8.03
CA LYS A 222 -10.25 18.13 -8.84
C LYS A 222 -10.92 19.43 -9.34
N GLN A 223 -11.40 19.41 -10.57
CA GLN A 223 -12.09 20.50 -11.26
C GLN A 223 -13.55 20.10 -11.53
N PRO A 224 -14.51 20.35 -10.61
CA PRO A 224 -15.88 19.86 -10.76
C PRO A 224 -16.65 20.46 -11.95
N ASN A 225 -16.19 21.60 -12.48
CA ASN A 225 -16.81 22.30 -13.60
C ASN A 225 -16.60 21.61 -14.95
N VAL A 226 -15.67 20.65 -15.07
CA VAL A 226 -15.45 19.90 -16.32
C VAL A 226 -16.20 18.58 -16.39
N LEU A 227 -16.99 18.25 -15.35
CA LEU A 227 -17.72 16.99 -15.25
C LEU A 227 -18.84 16.89 -16.29
N LYS A 228 -18.97 15.70 -16.87
CA LYS A 228 -20.02 15.29 -17.79
C LYS A 228 -20.75 14.07 -17.23
N ASP A 229 -21.99 13.86 -17.65
CA ASP A 229 -22.87 12.81 -17.14
C ASP A 229 -22.57 11.43 -17.73
N HIS A 230 -21.36 10.94 -17.47
CA HIS A 230 -20.96 9.58 -17.81
C HIS A 230 -20.09 8.94 -16.74
N ILE A 231 -20.02 7.60 -16.82
CA ILE A 231 -19.26 6.73 -15.93
C ILE A 231 -18.12 6.09 -16.73
N VAL A 232 -16.96 5.93 -16.10
CA VAL A 232 -15.82 5.23 -16.71
C VAL A 232 -15.32 4.12 -15.78
N PHE A 233 -15.14 2.93 -16.33
CA PHE A 233 -14.47 1.80 -15.70
C PHE A 233 -13.06 1.66 -16.28
N ILE A 234 -12.07 1.53 -15.41
CA ILE A 234 -10.69 1.18 -15.75
C ILE A 234 -10.41 -0.18 -15.09
N GLY A 235 -10.35 -1.23 -15.91
CA GLY A 235 -10.14 -2.58 -15.44
C GLY A 235 -8.71 -2.83 -14.94
N ASP A 236 -8.48 -4.05 -14.45
CA ASP A 236 -7.17 -4.47 -13.96
C ASP A 236 -6.11 -4.35 -15.07
N HIS A 237 -5.14 -3.43 -14.97
CA HIS A 237 -4.19 -3.10 -16.04
C HIS A 237 -4.87 -2.87 -17.42
N HIS A 238 -6.06 -2.26 -17.43
CA HIS A 238 -6.93 -2.08 -18.61
C HIS A 238 -7.49 -3.37 -19.23
N GLN A 239 -7.40 -4.50 -18.54
CA GLN A 239 -7.98 -5.77 -18.98
C GLN A 239 -9.46 -5.84 -18.63
N TYR A 240 -10.23 -6.54 -19.48
CA TYR A 240 -11.65 -6.79 -19.25
C TYR A 240 -11.87 -8.04 -18.38
N ILE A 241 -11.39 -7.99 -17.14
CA ILE A 241 -11.43 -9.06 -16.13
C ILE A 241 -11.85 -8.52 -14.75
N GLY A 242 -11.79 -9.36 -13.71
CA GLY A 242 -11.91 -8.89 -12.34
C GLY A 242 -13.29 -8.36 -11.95
N ASN A 243 -13.33 -7.57 -10.89
CA ASN A 243 -14.57 -7.02 -10.35
C ASN A 243 -15.22 -6.01 -11.30
N SER A 244 -14.42 -5.20 -11.99
CA SER A 244 -14.85 -4.20 -12.96
C SER A 244 -15.61 -4.82 -14.13
N LYS A 245 -15.14 -5.94 -14.71
CA LYS A 245 -15.83 -6.67 -15.79
C LYS A 245 -17.26 -7.03 -15.41
N TYR A 246 -17.44 -7.71 -14.28
CA TYR A 246 -18.73 -8.24 -13.87
C TYR A 246 -19.68 -7.11 -13.48
N LEU A 247 -19.17 -6.10 -12.75
CA LEU A 247 -19.94 -4.92 -12.39
C LEU A 247 -20.37 -4.11 -13.61
N PHE A 248 -19.46 -3.82 -14.54
CA PHE A 248 -19.78 -3.12 -15.78
C PHE A 248 -20.84 -3.86 -16.61
N THR A 249 -20.67 -5.18 -16.78
CA THR A 249 -21.60 -6.00 -17.57
C THR A 249 -23.00 -5.97 -16.96
N TYR A 250 -23.09 -6.07 -15.62
CA TYR A 250 -24.34 -5.93 -14.90
C TYR A 250 -24.92 -4.52 -15.04
N PHE A 251 -24.10 -3.49 -14.82
CA PHE A 251 -24.53 -2.09 -14.77
C PHE A 251 -25.12 -1.62 -16.10
N VAL A 252 -24.42 -1.84 -17.22
CA VAL A 252 -24.89 -1.42 -18.56
C VAL A 252 -26.18 -2.14 -18.94
N LYS A 253 -26.33 -3.41 -18.54
CA LYS A 253 -27.56 -4.18 -18.79
C LYS A 253 -28.77 -3.62 -18.04
N HIS A 254 -28.59 -3.18 -16.79
CA HIS A 254 -29.69 -2.69 -15.96
C HIS A 254 -29.92 -1.18 -16.06
N ASN A 255 -28.96 -0.43 -16.62
CA ASN A 255 -29.01 1.03 -16.76
C ASN A 255 -28.69 1.48 -18.20
N PRO A 256 -29.43 1.00 -19.23
CA PRO A 256 -29.06 1.19 -20.64
C PRO A 256 -29.07 2.65 -21.10
N MET A 257 -29.75 3.54 -20.37
CA MET A 257 -29.81 4.98 -20.66
C MET A 257 -28.65 5.78 -20.06
N THR A 258 -27.81 5.16 -19.22
CA THR A 258 -26.69 5.84 -18.58
C THR A 258 -25.44 5.69 -19.45
N ALA A 259 -24.80 6.81 -19.82
CA ALA A 259 -23.55 6.77 -20.55
C ALA A 259 -22.45 6.14 -19.68
N CYS A 260 -21.96 4.98 -20.09
CA CYS A 260 -20.99 4.20 -19.35
C CYS A 260 -19.96 3.60 -20.31
N TYR A 261 -18.68 3.76 -19.98
CA TYR A 261 -17.57 3.31 -20.81
C TYR A 261 -16.61 2.42 -20.02
N PHE A 262 -15.96 1.49 -20.70
CA PHE A 262 -14.87 0.68 -20.16
C PHE A 262 -13.61 0.91 -20.99
N VAL A 263 -12.51 1.24 -20.32
CA VAL A 263 -11.23 1.53 -20.97
C VAL A 263 -10.43 0.23 -21.10
N THR A 264 -10.42 -0.36 -22.31
CA THR A 264 -9.79 -1.65 -22.62
C THR A 264 -9.64 -1.86 -24.13
N ASP A 265 -8.64 -2.65 -24.52
CA ASP A 265 -8.48 -3.17 -25.89
C ASP A 265 -9.02 -4.61 -26.06
N ASP A 266 -9.43 -5.28 -24.97
CA ASP A 266 -9.88 -6.69 -24.98
C ASP A 266 -11.26 -6.87 -25.63
N ARG A 267 -12.03 -5.78 -25.72
CA ARG A 267 -13.39 -5.76 -26.25
C ARG A 267 -13.57 -4.57 -27.19
N ARG A 268 -14.50 -4.70 -28.12
CA ARG A 268 -14.90 -3.64 -29.06
C ARG A 268 -16.39 -3.41 -28.98
N GLY A 269 -16.82 -2.17 -29.21
CA GLY A 269 -18.22 -1.77 -29.17
C GLY A 269 -18.37 -0.33 -28.70
N PRO A 270 -19.61 0.20 -28.67
CA PRO A 270 -19.86 1.61 -28.36
C PRO A 270 -19.46 2.00 -26.92
N HIS A 271 -19.43 1.04 -26.00
CA HIS A 271 -19.03 1.27 -24.61
C HIS A 271 -17.54 1.02 -24.35
N PHE A 272 -16.75 0.54 -25.33
CA PHE A 272 -15.35 0.18 -25.13
C PHE A 272 -14.43 1.21 -25.79
N ILE A 273 -13.49 1.74 -25.01
CA ILE A 273 -12.56 2.78 -25.45
C ILE A 273 -11.13 2.27 -25.28
N SER A 274 -10.30 2.43 -26.32
CA SER A 274 -8.90 2.03 -26.26
C SER A 274 -8.14 2.90 -25.23
N PRO A 275 -7.36 2.30 -24.32
CA PRO A 275 -6.52 3.03 -23.37
C PRO A 275 -5.49 3.96 -24.04
N LYS A 276 -5.15 3.69 -25.30
CA LYS A 276 -4.15 4.46 -26.06
C LYS A 276 -4.73 5.67 -26.79
N SER A 277 -6.05 5.89 -26.70
CA SER A 277 -6.71 6.99 -27.38
C SER A 277 -6.76 8.25 -26.52
N GLU A 278 -6.52 9.43 -27.10
CA GLU A 278 -6.69 10.71 -26.39
C GLU A 278 -8.11 10.88 -25.80
N LYS A 279 -9.09 10.25 -26.45
CA LYS A 279 -10.48 10.20 -25.98
C LYS A 279 -10.61 9.48 -24.63
N ALA A 280 -9.76 8.51 -24.31
CA ALA A 280 -9.80 7.80 -23.03
C ALA A 280 -9.51 8.78 -21.88
N ASP A 281 -8.43 9.54 -21.99
CA ASP A 281 -8.03 10.54 -20.97
C ASP A 281 -9.11 11.62 -20.80
N GLU A 282 -9.68 12.13 -21.91
CA GLU A 282 -10.78 13.09 -21.84
C GLU A 282 -11.99 12.51 -21.10
N LEU A 283 -12.39 11.28 -21.44
CA LEU A 283 -13.52 10.61 -20.79
C LEU A 283 -13.25 10.35 -19.32
N ILE A 284 -12.07 9.86 -18.95
CA ILE A 284 -11.71 9.58 -17.56
C ILE A 284 -11.71 10.88 -16.75
N ASN A 285 -11.05 11.92 -17.25
CA ASN A 285 -10.90 13.19 -16.53
C ASN A 285 -12.25 13.92 -16.37
N SER A 286 -13.16 13.82 -17.35
CA SER A 286 -14.47 14.46 -17.30
C SER A 286 -15.60 13.58 -16.74
N ALA A 287 -15.35 12.33 -16.37
CA ALA A 287 -16.38 11.45 -15.85
C ALA A 287 -16.90 11.89 -14.47
N ARG A 288 -18.21 11.82 -14.28
CA ARG A 288 -18.84 12.05 -12.98
C ARG A 288 -18.50 10.95 -11.97
N VAL A 289 -18.35 9.71 -12.45
CA VAL A 289 -17.87 8.57 -11.64
C VAL A 289 -16.80 7.80 -12.39
N VAL A 290 -15.69 7.51 -11.74
CA VAL A 290 -14.62 6.64 -12.23
C VAL A 290 -14.44 5.47 -11.29
N LEU A 291 -14.45 4.26 -11.84
CA LEU A 291 -14.17 3.02 -11.12
C LEU A 291 -12.84 2.45 -11.60
N VAL A 292 -11.98 2.06 -10.67
CA VAL A 292 -10.66 1.50 -10.97
C VAL A 292 -10.41 0.24 -10.14
N GLU A 293 -9.57 -0.69 -10.61
CA GLU A 293 -9.09 -1.84 -9.82
C GLU A 293 -7.61 -1.73 -9.38
N ASN A 294 -6.90 -0.73 -9.91
CA ASN A 294 -5.49 -0.46 -9.60
C ASN A 294 -5.27 1.01 -9.25
N ASP A 295 -4.01 1.37 -8.99
CA ASP A 295 -3.57 2.77 -8.90
C ASP A 295 -3.90 3.50 -10.21
N ILE A 296 -4.33 4.76 -10.10
CA ILE A 296 -4.63 5.58 -11.27
C ILE A 296 -3.32 6.04 -11.92
N PRO A 297 -3.12 5.85 -13.24
CA PRO A 297 -1.97 6.39 -13.98
C PRO A 297 -1.68 7.86 -13.67
N GLU A 298 -0.40 8.23 -13.57
CA GLU A 298 0.04 9.59 -13.19
C GLU A 298 -0.44 10.68 -14.14
N THR A 299 -0.66 10.35 -15.42
CA THR A 299 -1.12 11.28 -16.45
C THR A 299 -2.60 11.67 -16.31
N LEU A 300 -3.37 10.89 -15.56
CA LEU A 300 -4.82 11.07 -15.44
C LEU A 300 -5.16 11.89 -14.19
N GLN A 301 -6.17 12.74 -14.31
CA GLN A 301 -6.70 13.57 -13.22
C GLN A 301 -8.23 13.42 -13.18
N PRO A 302 -8.76 12.26 -12.74
CA PRO A 302 -10.20 12.08 -12.55
C PRO A 302 -10.77 13.18 -11.65
N ASN A 303 -11.71 13.95 -12.17
CA ASN A 303 -12.30 15.07 -11.44
C ASN A 303 -13.57 14.68 -10.66
N GLY A 304 -14.19 13.55 -11.02
CA GLY A 304 -15.44 13.08 -10.41
C GLY A 304 -15.24 12.27 -9.13
N THR A 305 -16.28 11.54 -8.76
CA THR A 305 -16.20 10.55 -7.69
C THR A 305 -15.36 9.36 -8.14
N LEU A 306 -14.36 9.01 -7.35
CA LEU A 306 -13.44 7.93 -7.62
C LEU A 306 -13.68 6.76 -6.66
N ILE A 307 -13.91 5.58 -7.22
CA ILE A 307 -14.23 4.34 -6.50
C ILE A 307 -13.15 3.30 -6.78
N GLN A 308 -12.44 2.85 -5.75
CA GLN A 308 -11.53 1.72 -5.83
C GLN A 308 -12.30 0.40 -5.67
N LEU A 309 -12.16 -0.49 -6.64
CA LEU A 309 -12.65 -1.86 -6.61
C LEU A 309 -11.47 -2.78 -6.34
N HIS A 310 -11.15 -3.05 -5.07
CA HIS A 310 -10.05 -3.98 -4.76
C HIS A 310 -10.37 -5.41 -5.20
N GLN A 311 -9.34 -6.24 -5.27
CA GLN A 311 -9.42 -7.61 -5.79
C GLN A 311 -9.83 -8.67 -4.75
N GLY A 312 -10.35 -8.26 -3.59
CA GLY A 312 -10.80 -9.14 -2.49
C GLY A 312 -9.84 -9.18 -1.30
N THR A 313 -10.01 -10.17 -0.42
CA THR A 313 -9.29 -10.32 0.86
C THR A 313 -7.77 -10.30 0.68
N PRO A 314 -7.03 -9.35 1.27
CA PRO A 314 -5.61 -9.14 0.96
C PRO A 314 -4.70 -10.11 1.71
N ILE A 315 -4.23 -11.18 1.06
CA ILE A 315 -3.18 -12.04 1.67
C ILE A 315 -1.89 -11.24 1.85
N MET A 316 -1.51 -10.52 0.81
CA MET A 316 -0.32 -9.68 0.77
C MET A 316 -0.57 -8.39 1.56
N GLN A 317 0.46 -7.90 2.25
CA GLN A 317 0.42 -6.52 2.76
C GLN A 317 0.39 -5.54 1.58
N LEU A 318 -0.38 -4.47 1.73
CA LEU A 318 -0.62 -3.50 0.67
C LEU A 318 0.03 -2.16 1.05
N PHE A 319 0.68 -1.53 0.07
CA PHE A 319 1.24 -0.18 0.15
C PHE A 319 1.88 0.17 1.51
N LEU A 320 1.24 0.96 2.39
CA LEU A 320 1.85 1.40 3.66
C LEU A 320 2.13 0.24 4.63
N ASP A 321 1.36 -0.85 4.54
CA ASP A 321 1.58 -2.07 5.32
C ASP A 321 2.78 -2.88 4.77
N SER A 322 3.16 -2.68 3.50
CA SER A 322 4.24 -3.42 2.84
C SER A 322 5.57 -2.68 2.94
N LYS A 323 6.66 -3.43 3.08
CA LYS A 323 8.02 -2.87 3.23
C LYS A 323 8.56 -2.24 1.94
N GLU A 324 8.25 -2.85 0.79
CA GLU A 324 8.67 -2.44 -0.56
C GLU A 324 10.10 -1.82 -0.66
N PRO A 325 11.16 -2.43 -0.09
CA PRO A 325 12.42 -1.73 0.18
C PRO A 325 13.11 -1.24 -1.10
N ILE A 326 13.10 -2.06 -2.16
CA ILE A 326 13.67 -1.71 -3.46
C ILE A 326 12.94 -0.51 -4.07
N LYS A 327 11.60 -0.48 -4.03
CA LYS A 327 10.82 0.65 -4.56
C LYS A 327 11.10 1.93 -3.78
N ASN A 328 11.18 1.83 -2.45
CA ASN A 328 11.49 2.97 -1.59
C ASN A 328 12.89 3.55 -1.86
N ILE A 329 13.89 2.72 -2.18
CA ILE A 329 15.24 3.18 -2.51
C ILE A 329 15.34 3.71 -3.94
N GLU A 330 14.87 2.93 -4.92
CA GLU A 330 15.20 3.16 -6.33
C GLU A 330 14.21 4.07 -7.07
N THR A 331 13.00 4.26 -6.53
CA THR A 331 11.95 5.05 -7.21
C THR A 331 11.79 6.42 -6.53
N PRO A 332 12.20 7.53 -7.18
CA PRO A 332 12.05 8.87 -6.62
C PRO A 332 10.61 9.20 -6.25
N PHE A 333 10.40 9.71 -5.04
CA PHE A 333 9.09 10.13 -4.53
C PHE A 333 8.00 9.04 -4.55
N TYR A 334 8.38 7.75 -4.57
CA TYR A 334 7.46 6.62 -4.72
C TYR A 334 6.24 6.72 -3.79
N ARG A 335 6.51 6.87 -2.50
CA ARG A 335 5.50 6.94 -1.43
C ARG A 335 4.65 8.20 -1.55
N ALA A 336 5.28 9.36 -1.75
CA ALA A 336 4.59 10.64 -1.87
C ALA A 336 3.61 10.64 -3.06
N LYS A 337 4.06 10.20 -4.22
CA LYS A 337 3.22 10.05 -5.42
C LYS A 337 2.02 9.15 -5.15
N ARG A 338 2.28 7.92 -4.68
CA ARG A 338 1.23 6.93 -4.47
C ARG A 338 0.24 7.39 -3.40
N TYR A 339 0.72 7.88 -2.26
CA TYR A 339 -0.11 8.38 -1.15
C TYR A 339 -1.02 9.54 -1.59
N ASN A 340 -0.45 10.58 -2.24
CA ASN A 340 -1.23 11.76 -2.63
C ASN A 340 -2.26 11.46 -3.73
N ARG A 341 -1.99 10.46 -4.58
CA ARG A 341 -2.97 9.94 -5.54
C ARG A 341 -4.09 9.18 -4.83
N TRP A 342 -3.75 8.43 -3.79
CA TRP A 342 -4.73 7.74 -2.97
C TRP A 342 -5.67 8.67 -2.19
N LEU A 343 -5.21 9.88 -1.83
CA LEU A 343 -6.08 10.91 -1.21
C LEU A 343 -7.27 11.34 -2.09
N GLN A 344 -7.27 10.99 -3.39
CA GLN A 344 -8.30 11.39 -4.33
C GLN A 344 -9.49 10.42 -4.37
N PHE A 345 -9.34 9.24 -3.76
CA PHE A 345 -10.39 8.23 -3.70
C PHE A 345 -11.46 8.63 -2.70
N ASP A 346 -12.71 8.57 -3.14
CA ASP A 346 -13.87 8.88 -2.30
C ASP A 346 -14.42 7.60 -1.63
N TYR A 347 -14.23 6.45 -2.31
CA TYR A 347 -14.72 5.14 -1.88
C TYR A 347 -13.70 4.04 -2.13
N VAL A 348 -13.61 3.10 -1.19
CA VAL A 348 -12.83 1.87 -1.30
C VAL A 348 -13.77 0.69 -1.02
N ILE A 349 -13.94 -0.19 -2.02
CA ILE A 349 -14.85 -1.33 -1.94
C ILE A 349 -14.06 -2.62 -1.74
N HIS A 350 -14.47 -3.42 -0.75
CA HIS A 350 -13.84 -4.71 -0.41
C HIS A 350 -14.86 -5.78 -0.02
N SER A 351 -14.37 -6.98 0.36
CA SER A 351 -15.19 -8.19 0.46
C SER A 351 -16.03 -8.34 1.73
N ALA A 352 -15.53 -7.93 2.91
CA ALA A 352 -16.20 -8.12 4.20
C ALA A 352 -15.74 -7.12 5.28
N ASP A 353 -16.60 -6.81 6.27
CA ASP A 353 -16.33 -5.80 7.32
C ASP A 353 -15.08 -6.11 8.17
N ASP A 354 -14.84 -7.38 8.48
CA ASP A 354 -13.74 -7.81 9.34
C ASP A 354 -12.35 -7.62 8.71
N ILE A 355 -12.27 -7.31 7.41
CA ILE A 355 -11.03 -6.93 6.72
C ILE A 355 -10.92 -5.45 6.41
N SER A 356 -11.89 -4.61 6.79
CA SER A 356 -11.81 -3.16 6.56
C SER A 356 -10.51 -2.58 7.13
N HIS A 357 -10.05 -3.09 8.26
CA HIS A 357 -8.85 -2.62 8.93
C HIS A 357 -7.59 -2.71 8.05
N PHE A 358 -7.41 -3.78 7.26
CA PHE A 358 -6.26 -3.90 6.35
C PHE A 358 -6.23 -2.80 5.28
N TYR A 359 -7.39 -2.32 4.81
CA TYR A 359 -7.44 -1.19 3.89
C TYR A 359 -7.28 0.15 4.62
N GLN A 360 -7.65 0.20 5.89
CA GLN A 360 -7.54 1.40 6.71
C GLN A 360 -6.10 1.73 7.10
N THR A 361 -5.25 0.71 7.17
CA THR A 361 -3.80 0.81 7.47
C THR A 361 -2.97 0.93 6.19
N ALA A 362 -3.31 0.17 5.14
CA ALA A 362 -2.54 0.18 3.91
C ALA A 362 -2.62 1.49 3.10
N PHE A 363 -3.73 2.22 3.20
CA PHE A 363 -4.04 3.39 2.38
C PHE A 363 -4.51 4.58 3.23
N PRO A 364 -4.40 5.83 2.76
CA PRO A 364 -4.93 7.02 3.44
C PRO A 364 -6.48 7.08 3.45
N SER A 365 -7.08 6.05 4.04
CA SER A 365 -8.51 5.81 4.14
C SER A 365 -9.24 6.82 5.02
N HIS A 366 -8.54 7.63 5.81
CA HIS A 366 -9.16 8.69 6.61
C HIS A 366 -9.91 9.74 5.76
N GLN A 367 -9.65 9.80 4.44
CA GLN A 367 -10.38 10.61 3.46
C GLN A 367 -11.48 9.82 2.71
N ALA A 368 -11.39 8.50 2.67
CA ALA A 368 -12.20 7.65 1.81
C ALA A 368 -13.17 6.79 2.62
N ASN A 369 -14.39 6.60 2.11
CA ASN A 369 -15.33 5.68 2.74
C ASN A 369 -14.99 4.24 2.36
N VAL A 370 -14.58 3.45 3.34
CA VAL A 370 -14.28 2.02 3.20
C VAL A 370 -15.58 1.22 3.36
N LEU A 371 -16.01 0.52 2.31
CA LEU A 371 -17.32 -0.14 2.22
C LEU A 371 -17.18 -1.64 1.90
N ALA A 372 -17.82 -2.48 2.72
CA ALA A 372 -17.77 -3.93 2.62
C ALA A 372 -18.86 -4.53 1.72
N TYR A 373 -19.06 -3.99 0.51
CA TYR A 373 -20.14 -4.43 -0.38
C TYR A 373 -19.96 -5.82 -1.00
N GLY A 374 -18.79 -6.44 -0.86
CA GLY A 374 -18.49 -7.72 -1.48
C GLY A 374 -17.82 -7.59 -2.85
N ASN A 375 -17.56 -8.74 -3.47
CA ASN A 375 -16.86 -8.83 -4.76
C ASN A 375 -17.84 -9.18 -5.90
N PRO A 376 -18.03 -8.33 -6.92
CA PRO A 376 -18.75 -8.66 -8.14
C PRO A 376 -18.38 -10.01 -8.77
N LYS A 377 -17.09 -10.37 -8.78
CA LYS A 377 -16.61 -11.65 -9.33
C LYS A 377 -17.07 -12.87 -8.52
N HIS A 378 -17.26 -12.75 -7.21
CA HIS A 378 -17.80 -13.84 -6.38
C HIS A 378 -19.27 -14.10 -6.69
N GLN A 379 -20.08 -13.04 -6.84
CA GLN A 379 -21.51 -13.18 -7.17
C GLN A 379 -21.68 -13.91 -8.52
N TYR A 380 -20.82 -13.62 -9.50
CA TYR A 380 -20.77 -14.36 -10.75
C TYR A 380 -20.48 -15.86 -10.55
N LEU A 381 -19.44 -16.20 -9.77
CA LEU A 381 -19.10 -17.60 -9.48
C LEU A 381 -20.26 -18.35 -8.81
N LEU A 382 -20.89 -17.74 -7.81
CA LEU A 382 -22.04 -18.32 -7.10
C LEU A 382 -23.24 -18.57 -8.03
N GLN A 383 -23.51 -17.67 -8.97
CA GLN A 383 -24.57 -17.84 -9.96
C GLN A 383 -24.24 -18.96 -10.96
N LYS A 384 -22.97 -19.11 -11.34
CA LYS A 384 -22.53 -20.05 -12.40
C LYS A 384 -22.07 -21.42 -11.91
N ARG A 385 -21.86 -21.63 -10.61
CA ARG A 385 -21.32 -22.89 -10.05
C ARG A 385 -22.10 -24.15 -10.44
N ASN A 386 -23.41 -24.01 -10.68
CA ASN A 386 -24.30 -25.12 -11.02
C ASN A 386 -24.58 -25.24 -12.55
N GLU A 387 -24.01 -24.37 -13.38
CA GLU A 387 -24.22 -24.40 -14.83
C GLU A 387 -23.25 -25.37 -15.52
N SER A 388 -23.62 -26.65 -15.54
CA SER A 388 -22.81 -27.74 -16.12
C SER A 388 -22.48 -27.54 -17.59
N THR A 389 -23.38 -26.93 -18.37
CA THR A 389 -23.19 -26.71 -19.81
C THR A 389 -21.99 -25.82 -20.11
N THR A 390 -21.82 -24.73 -19.35
CA THR A 390 -20.70 -23.79 -19.52
C THR A 390 -19.38 -24.43 -19.11
N GLN A 391 -19.36 -25.17 -18.01
CA GLN A 391 -18.18 -25.92 -17.57
C GLN A 391 -17.76 -26.96 -18.61
N GLN A 392 -18.71 -27.69 -19.19
CA GLN A 392 -18.43 -28.67 -20.25
C GLN A 392 -17.92 -28.01 -21.54
N GLN A 393 -18.42 -26.82 -21.88
CA GLN A 393 -17.91 -26.05 -23.02
C GLN A 393 -16.44 -25.67 -22.83
N TYR A 394 -16.06 -25.22 -21.64
CA TYR A 394 -14.66 -24.95 -21.32
C TYR A 394 -13.84 -26.23 -21.36
N LYS A 395 -14.22 -27.31 -20.65
CA LYS A 395 -13.46 -28.58 -20.69
C LYS A 395 -13.23 -29.09 -22.12
N LYS A 396 -14.24 -29.01 -22.99
CA LYS A 396 -14.11 -29.36 -24.41
C LYS A 396 -13.10 -28.49 -25.16
N SER A 397 -13.02 -27.18 -24.89
CA SER A 397 -12.03 -26.31 -25.54
C SER A 397 -10.59 -26.66 -25.16
N PHE A 398 -10.37 -27.27 -23.98
CA PHE A 398 -9.08 -27.79 -23.53
C PHE A 398 -8.82 -29.25 -23.92
N LYS A 399 -9.73 -29.91 -24.64
CA LYS A 399 -9.69 -31.37 -24.87
C LYS A 399 -9.64 -32.19 -23.57
N ILE A 400 -10.15 -31.62 -22.47
CA ILE A 400 -10.28 -32.29 -21.18
C ILE A 400 -11.45 -33.26 -21.25
N ASN A 401 -11.23 -34.49 -20.80
CA ASN A 401 -12.26 -35.52 -20.67
C ASN A 401 -12.64 -35.72 -19.20
N ASP A 402 -13.75 -36.42 -18.95
CA ASP A 402 -14.26 -36.63 -17.59
C ASP A 402 -13.55 -37.78 -16.82
N GLN A 403 -12.43 -38.31 -17.34
CA GLN A 403 -11.73 -39.43 -16.70
C GLN A 403 -10.89 -39.02 -15.49
N LYS A 404 -10.49 -37.74 -15.42
CA LYS A 404 -9.67 -37.20 -14.34
C LYS A 404 -10.23 -35.85 -13.87
N PRO A 405 -10.10 -35.52 -12.58
CA PRO A 405 -10.38 -34.18 -12.09
C PRO A 405 -9.45 -33.13 -12.73
N VAL A 406 -9.90 -31.88 -12.76
CA VAL A 406 -9.15 -30.74 -13.28
C VAL A 406 -8.47 -30.00 -12.12
N LEU A 407 -7.15 -29.81 -12.24
CA LEU A 407 -6.35 -29.03 -11.30
C LEU A 407 -5.93 -27.73 -12.00
N LEU A 408 -6.27 -26.59 -11.42
CA LEU A 408 -5.74 -25.29 -11.84
C LEU A 408 -4.54 -24.92 -10.97
N TYR A 409 -3.40 -24.67 -11.59
CA TYR A 409 -2.24 -24.04 -10.96
C TYR A 409 -2.07 -22.62 -11.48
N ALA A 410 -2.23 -21.63 -10.60
CA ALA A 410 -2.26 -20.22 -10.98
C ALA A 410 -1.48 -19.34 -9.98
N PRO A 411 -0.14 -19.41 -9.96
CA PRO A 411 0.70 -18.53 -9.13
C PRO A 411 0.77 -17.10 -9.69
N ILE A 412 1.10 -16.12 -8.83
CA ILE A 412 1.45 -14.74 -9.20
C ILE A 412 2.96 -14.46 -9.11
N GLY A 413 3.75 -15.33 -8.49
CA GLY A 413 5.19 -15.18 -8.29
C GLY A 413 6.09 -16.00 -9.22
N LEU A 414 7.37 -15.63 -9.25
CA LEU A 414 8.42 -16.31 -10.03
C LEU A 414 8.84 -17.62 -9.35
N VAL A 415 8.14 -18.70 -9.67
CA VAL A 415 8.56 -20.06 -9.35
C VAL A 415 9.49 -20.55 -10.45
N SER A 416 10.69 -21.03 -10.10
CA SER A 416 11.57 -21.61 -11.11
C SER A 416 10.98 -22.91 -11.67
N ALA A 417 11.37 -23.30 -12.88
CA ALA A 417 10.89 -24.53 -13.50
C ALA A 417 11.05 -25.76 -12.59
N GLN A 418 12.15 -25.84 -11.82
CA GLN A 418 12.40 -26.95 -10.89
C GLN A 418 11.50 -26.94 -9.65
N GLN A 419 10.99 -25.76 -9.28
CA GLN A 419 10.12 -25.58 -8.11
C GLN A 419 8.64 -25.81 -8.44
N LEU A 420 8.26 -25.88 -9.72
CA LEU A 420 6.87 -26.11 -10.12
C LEU A 420 6.31 -27.38 -9.46
N PRO A 421 5.08 -27.35 -8.91
CA PRO A 421 4.48 -28.51 -8.25
C PRO A 421 3.91 -29.52 -9.28
N LEU A 422 4.65 -29.78 -10.35
CA LEU A 422 4.26 -30.62 -11.49
C LEU A 422 5.06 -31.93 -11.50
N SER A 423 4.42 -33.05 -11.81
CA SER A 423 5.07 -34.37 -11.92
C SER A 423 4.23 -35.35 -12.74
N ASP A 424 4.86 -36.39 -13.30
CA ASP A 424 4.17 -37.48 -14.02
C ASP A 424 3.05 -38.11 -13.19
N ALA A 425 3.26 -38.26 -11.88
CA ALA A 425 2.26 -38.80 -10.97
C ALA A 425 1.04 -37.88 -10.86
N LEU A 426 1.26 -36.56 -10.84
CA LEU A 426 0.19 -35.57 -10.83
C LEU A 426 -0.58 -35.56 -12.16
N PHE A 427 0.11 -35.61 -13.31
CA PHE A 427 -0.55 -35.69 -14.63
C PHE A 427 -1.32 -37.00 -14.85
N LYS A 428 -0.92 -38.08 -14.17
CA LYS A 428 -1.71 -39.32 -14.13
C LYS A 428 -3.00 -39.16 -13.32
N ALA A 429 -2.98 -38.36 -12.26
CA ALA A 429 -4.13 -38.14 -11.39
C ALA A 429 -5.07 -37.01 -11.85
N TYR A 430 -4.55 -35.97 -12.51
CA TYR A 430 -5.29 -34.75 -12.86
C TYR A 430 -5.06 -34.31 -14.31
N HIS A 431 -6.04 -33.59 -14.87
CA HIS A 431 -5.79 -32.66 -15.98
C HIS A 431 -5.28 -31.36 -15.39
N VAL A 432 -4.00 -31.05 -15.59
CA VAL A 432 -3.37 -29.88 -14.98
C VAL A 432 -3.40 -28.70 -15.94
N VAL A 433 -4.17 -27.67 -15.57
CA VAL A 433 -4.25 -26.39 -16.28
C VAL A 433 -3.39 -25.36 -15.57
N VAL A 434 -2.52 -24.67 -16.30
CA VAL A 434 -1.58 -23.70 -15.74
C VAL A 434 -1.86 -22.30 -16.28
N GLN A 435 -1.94 -21.32 -15.37
CA GLN A 435 -2.07 -19.89 -15.69
C GLN A 435 -0.91 -19.11 -15.05
N GLY A 436 -0.38 -18.10 -15.75
CA GLY A 436 0.60 -17.17 -15.18
C GLY A 436 2.05 -17.66 -15.14
N VAL A 437 2.34 -18.85 -15.66
CA VAL A 437 3.70 -19.38 -15.82
C VAL A 437 4.10 -19.33 -17.29
N ASP A 438 5.36 -19.01 -17.56
CA ASP A 438 5.92 -19.05 -18.91
C ASP A 438 5.83 -20.48 -19.48
N GLU A 439 5.24 -20.61 -20.67
CA GLU A 439 5.04 -21.88 -21.37
C GLU A 439 6.36 -22.61 -21.59
N ALA A 440 7.48 -21.89 -21.75
CA ALA A 440 8.81 -22.49 -21.90
C ALA A 440 9.30 -23.25 -20.66
N MET A 441 8.70 -23.02 -19.49
CA MET A 441 9.02 -23.73 -18.24
C MET A 441 8.15 -24.96 -18.00
N LEU A 442 7.11 -25.16 -18.80
CA LEU A 442 6.10 -26.19 -18.57
C LEU A 442 6.43 -27.49 -19.31
N PRO A 443 6.17 -28.66 -18.68
CA PRO A 443 6.23 -29.94 -19.38
C PRO A 443 5.10 -30.05 -20.43
N GLU A 444 5.28 -30.89 -21.45
CA GLU A 444 4.33 -31.05 -22.56
C GLU A 444 2.92 -31.46 -22.11
N GLU A 445 2.80 -32.19 -21.00
CA GLU A 445 1.52 -32.65 -20.45
C GLU A 445 0.70 -31.55 -19.77
N ALA A 446 1.30 -30.40 -19.46
CA ALA A 446 0.59 -29.28 -18.85
C ALA A 446 -0.25 -28.52 -19.87
N LEU A 447 -1.50 -28.21 -19.51
CA LEU A 447 -2.41 -27.45 -20.36
C LEU A 447 -2.29 -25.96 -20.06
N VAL A 448 -1.81 -25.16 -20.99
CA VAL A 448 -1.73 -23.70 -20.82
C VAL A 448 -3.13 -23.08 -20.89
N ALA A 449 -3.49 -22.27 -19.91
CA ALA A 449 -4.75 -21.55 -19.88
C ALA A 449 -4.84 -20.52 -21.03
N PRO A 450 -5.85 -20.59 -21.91
CA PRO A 450 -6.05 -19.62 -22.97
C PRO A 450 -6.34 -18.23 -22.41
N LYS A 451 -5.74 -17.20 -23.04
CA LYS A 451 -5.89 -15.80 -22.64
C LYS A 451 -7.34 -15.26 -22.66
N TYR A 452 -8.23 -15.90 -23.42
CA TYR A 452 -9.64 -15.47 -23.51
C TYR A 452 -10.49 -15.90 -22.31
N LEU A 453 -10.00 -16.83 -21.47
CA LEU A 453 -10.69 -17.27 -20.27
C LEU A 453 -10.25 -16.44 -19.07
N SER A 454 -11.22 -16.05 -18.26
CA SER A 454 -10.94 -15.38 -16.99
C SER A 454 -10.60 -16.38 -15.89
N ALA A 455 -9.95 -15.91 -14.82
CA ALA A 455 -9.69 -16.72 -13.63
C ALA A 455 -10.97 -17.38 -13.10
N GLN A 456 -12.10 -16.67 -13.13
CA GLN A 456 -13.40 -17.21 -12.70
C GLN A 456 -13.88 -18.36 -13.60
N ASP A 457 -13.66 -18.28 -14.92
CA ASP A 457 -14.01 -19.37 -15.85
C ASP A 457 -13.15 -20.62 -15.57
N LEU A 458 -11.86 -20.40 -15.31
CA LEU A 458 -10.92 -21.47 -14.96
C LEU A 458 -11.27 -22.11 -13.61
N ILE A 459 -11.65 -21.31 -12.60
CA ILE A 459 -12.11 -21.80 -11.30
C ILE A 459 -13.39 -22.64 -11.46
N LEU A 460 -14.35 -22.20 -12.27
CA LEU A 460 -15.61 -22.94 -12.49
C LEU A 460 -15.38 -24.35 -13.04
N MET A 461 -14.46 -24.51 -14.00
CA MET A 461 -14.16 -25.80 -14.61
C MET A 461 -13.24 -26.71 -13.78
N SER A 462 -12.60 -26.17 -12.73
CA SER A 462 -11.60 -26.85 -11.91
C SER A 462 -12.20 -27.55 -10.71
N ASP A 463 -11.61 -28.65 -10.28
CA ASP A 463 -11.96 -29.37 -9.05
C ASP A 463 -11.03 -28.97 -7.89
N VAL A 464 -9.76 -28.68 -8.23
CA VAL A 464 -8.71 -28.23 -7.31
C VAL A 464 -8.08 -26.95 -7.84
N VAL A 465 -7.81 -25.98 -6.96
CA VAL A 465 -7.08 -24.73 -7.28
C VAL A 465 -5.86 -24.60 -6.39
N ILE A 466 -4.69 -24.51 -7.01
CA ILE A 466 -3.41 -24.27 -6.35
C ILE A 466 -2.92 -22.89 -6.76
N THR A 467 -2.55 -22.09 -5.79
CA THR A 467 -1.96 -20.77 -6.02
C THR A 467 -0.92 -20.47 -4.95
N ASP A 468 -0.33 -19.29 -4.99
CA ASP A 468 0.60 -18.75 -4.02
C ASP A 468 -0.11 -17.62 -3.24
N TYR A 469 0.37 -16.37 -3.27
CA TYR A 469 -0.22 -15.26 -2.52
C TYR A 469 -1.46 -14.63 -3.16
N SER A 470 -2.01 -15.26 -4.20
CA SER A 470 -3.12 -14.72 -4.97
C SER A 470 -4.47 -14.85 -4.26
N ASN A 471 -5.28 -13.79 -4.36
CA ASN A 471 -6.63 -13.75 -3.79
C ASN A 471 -7.62 -14.69 -4.49
N ILE A 472 -7.26 -15.29 -5.64
CA ILE A 472 -8.11 -16.28 -6.33
C ILE A 472 -8.43 -17.49 -5.46
N ILE A 473 -7.64 -17.74 -4.41
CA ILE A 473 -7.92 -18.81 -3.47
C ILE A 473 -9.26 -18.60 -2.76
N PHE A 474 -9.60 -17.35 -2.41
CA PHE A 474 -10.89 -17.04 -1.80
C PHE A 474 -12.05 -17.13 -2.79
N ASP A 475 -11.81 -16.73 -4.05
CA ASP A 475 -12.77 -16.92 -5.14
C ASP A 475 -13.12 -18.42 -5.30
N ALA A 476 -12.12 -19.30 -5.26
CA ALA A 476 -12.29 -20.74 -5.36
C ALA A 476 -12.99 -21.35 -4.13
N MET A 477 -12.63 -20.91 -2.92
CA MET A 477 -13.32 -21.29 -1.69
C MET A 477 -14.80 -20.87 -1.69
N ALA A 478 -15.16 -19.77 -2.36
CA ALA A 478 -16.54 -19.27 -2.45
C ALA A 478 -17.51 -20.20 -3.18
N ILE A 479 -16.99 -21.11 -4.01
CA ILE A 479 -17.80 -22.15 -4.65
C ILE A 479 -17.31 -23.56 -4.25
N ASP A 480 -16.80 -23.68 -3.03
CA ASP A 480 -16.45 -24.93 -2.37
C ASP A 480 -15.41 -25.79 -3.13
N LYS A 481 -14.47 -25.16 -3.84
CA LYS A 481 -13.34 -25.88 -4.47
C LYS A 481 -12.32 -26.32 -3.42
N THR A 482 -11.63 -27.43 -3.72
CA THR A 482 -10.43 -27.81 -2.96
C THR A 482 -9.31 -26.84 -3.31
N VAL A 483 -8.62 -26.32 -2.30
CA VAL A 483 -7.62 -25.27 -2.47
C VAL A 483 -6.33 -25.57 -1.73
N ALA A 484 -5.20 -25.15 -2.28
CA ALA A 484 -3.90 -25.19 -1.60
C ALA A 484 -3.04 -23.97 -1.95
N LEU A 485 -2.26 -23.51 -0.97
CA LEU A 485 -1.20 -22.52 -1.15
C LEU A 485 0.14 -23.23 -1.32
N TYR A 486 0.90 -22.88 -2.35
CA TYR A 486 2.25 -23.39 -2.59
C TYR A 486 3.24 -22.23 -2.74
N THR A 487 4.10 -22.06 -1.73
CA THR A 487 5.06 -20.94 -1.69
C THR A 487 6.46 -21.43 -1.32
N PRO A 488 7.22 -22.02 -2.25
CA PRO A 488 8.53 -22.61 -1.95
C PRO A 488 9.57 -21.58 -1.46
N ASN A 489 9.36 -20.30 -1.76
CA ASN A 489 10.27 -19.19 -1.41
C ASN A 489 9.63 -18.23 -0.37
N HIS A 490 8.90 -18.75 0.62
CA HIS A 490 8.11 -17.92 1.54
C HIS A 490 8.94 -16.90 2.34
N SER A 491 10.08 -17.32 2.90
CA SER A 491 10.91 -16.44 3.72
C SER A 491 11.38 -15.20 2.96
N GLN A 492 11.78 -15.35 1.70
CA GLN A 492 12.22 -14.24 0.84
C GLN A 492 11.07 -13.28 0.51
N TYR A 493 9.86 -13.81 0.36
CA TYR A 493 8.67 -13.00 0.10
C TYR A 493 8.30 -12.12 1.31
N ILE A 494 8.35 -12.68 2.52
CA ILE A 494 8.04 -11.95 3.76
C ILE A 494 9.02 -10.79 4.00
N GLU A 495 10.28 -10.94 3.61
CA GLU A 495 11.28 -9.87 3.74
C GLU A 495 11.01 -8.69 2.80
N SER A 496 10.45 -8.93 1.61
CA SER A 496 10.28 -7.92 0.56
C SER A 496 8.89 -7.29 0.51
N GLN A 497 7.84 -8.03 0.86
CA GLN A 497 6.44 -7.61 0.74
C GLN A 497 5.66 -7.80 2.05
N GLY A 498 5.81 -8.97 2.68
CA GLY A 498 5.05 -9.35 3.87
C GLY A 498 3.63 -9.86 3.57
N VAL A 499 2.99 -10.44 4.59
CA VAL A 499 1.61 -10.97 4.52
C VAL A 499 0.82 -10.54 5.74
N ASN A 500 -0.50 -10.50 5.59
CA ASN A 500 -1.40 -10.30 6.71
C ASN A 500 -1.46 -11.58 7.55
N GLU A 501 -0.74 -11.59 8.68
CA GLU A 501 -0.55 -12.76 9.56
C GLU A 501 -1.86 -13.40 10.00
N ASP A 502 -2.88 -12.61 10.30
CA ASP A 502 -4.18 -13.14 10.72
C ASP A 502 -4.87 -13.89 9.57
N ILE A 503 -4.77 -13.39 8.35
CA ILE A 503 -5.28 -14.11 7.16
C ILE A 503 -4.44 -15.38 6.93
N TRP A 504 -3.11 -15.25 6.96
CA TRP A 504 -2.18 -16.34 6.72
C TRP A 504 -2.36 -17.50 7.71
N ARG A 505 -2.56 -17.19 9.00
CA ARG A 505 -2.81 -18.18 10.06
C ARG A 505 -4.05 -19.02 9.76
N HIS A 506 -5.11 -18.44 9.21
CA HIS A 506 -6.30 -19.21 8.79
C HIS A 506 -6.02 -20.15 7.63
N LEU A 507 -5.12 -19.78 6.72
CA LEU A 507 -4.76 -20.56 5.54
C LEU A 507 -3.66 -21.60 5.80
N SER A 508 -3.00 -21.55 6.97
CA SER A 508 -1.87 -22.41 7.34
C SER A 508 -2.10 -23.92 7.15
N LYS A 509 -3.34 -24.41 7.28
CA LYS A 509 -3.67 -25.83 7.11
C LYS A 509 -3.62 -26.33 5.67
N ILE A 510 -3.68 -25.42 4.71
CA ILE A 510 -3.60 -25.72 3.27
C ILE A 510 -2.34 -25.13 2.64
N TRP A 511 -1.37 -24.74 3.47
CA TRP A 511 -0.15 -24.10 3.05
C TRP A 511 1.02 -25.09 2.99
N TYR A 512 1.72 -25.08 1.85
CA TYR A 512 2.82 -25.95 1.54
C TYR A 512 4.03 -25.15 1.07
N THR A 513 5.19 -25.47 1.63
CA THR A 513 6.50 -25.07 1.10
C THR A 513 7.24 -26.25 0.48
N ASP A 514 6.93 -27.48 0.92
CA ASP A 514 7.48 -28.71 0.38
C ASP A 514 6.66 -29.22 -0.82
N ARG A 515 7.35 -29.34 -1.97
CA ARG A 515 6.76 -29.79 -3.23
C ARG A 515 6.22 -31.22 -3.16
N GLN A 516 6.96 -32.14 -2.55
CA GLN A 516 6.61 -33.56 -2.55
C GLN A 516 5.42 -33.84 -1.65
N LEU A 517 5.35 -33.18 -0.49
CA LEU A 517 4.24 -33.25 0.44
C LEU A 517 2.95 -32.76 -0.22
N LEU A 518 3.00 -31.63 -0.93
CA LEU A 518 1.85 -31.12 -1.68
C LEU A 518 1.37 -32.14 -2.72
N ILE A 519 2.26 -32.66 -3.56
CA ILE A 519 1.92 -33.65 -4.60
C ILE A 519 1.32 -34.92 -3.97
N ASN A 520 1.90 -35.42 -2.90
CA ASN A 520 1.38 -36.60 -2.20
C ASN A 520 -0.03 -36.36 -1.66
N ASN A 521 -0.28 -35.21 -1.02
CA ASN A 521 -1.59 -34.87 -0.49
C ASN A 521 -2.63 -34.63 -1.60
N LEU A 522 -2.24 -34.09 -2.75
CA LEU A 522 -3.11 -33.98 -3.92
C LEU A 522 -3.51 -35.35 -4.46
N ILE A 523 -2.55 -36.26 -4.66
CA ILE A 523 -2.81 -37.60 -5.22
C ILE A 523 -3.67 -38.45 -4.27
N SER A 524 -3.39 -38.36 -2.96
CA SER A 524 -4.14 -39.06 -1.92
C SER A 524 -5.44 -38.37 -1.50
N GLN A 525 -5.77 -37.22 -2.10
CA GLN A 525 -6.95 -36.40 -1.75
C GLN A 525 -6.99 -36.02 -0.26
N ALA A 526 -5.83 -35.79 0.34
CA ALA A 526 -5.64 -35.48 1.75
C ALA A 526 -5.53 -33.96 2.05
N ILE A 527 -5.84 -33.10 1.07
CA ILE A 527 -5.89 -31.65 1.29
C ILE A 527 -7.06 -31.31 2.24
N PRO A 528 -6.82 -30.63 3.38
CA PRO A 528 -7.89 -30.27 4.29
C PRO A 528 -8.89 -29.31 3.65
N VAL A 529 -10.19 -29.55 3.88
CA VAL A 529 -11.23 -28.58 3.53
C VAL A 529 -11.27 -27.51 4.62
N ILE A 530 -11.05 -26.26 4.23
CA ILE A 530 -11.23 -25.11 5.11
C ILE A 530 -12.31 -24.19 4.57
N LYS A 531 -13.09 -23.61 5.48
CA LYS A 531 -14.02 -22.52 5.17
C LYS A 531 -13.44 -21.23 5.71
N TYR A 532 -13.46 -20.20 4.89
CA TYR A 532 -13.04 -18.88 5.32
C TYR A 532 -14.28 -18.05 5.70
N PRO A 533 -14.35 -17.46 6.91
CA PRO A 533 -15.57 -16.85 7.45
C PRO A 533 -16.20 -15.79 6.54
N GLN A 534 -15.35 -15.04 5.83
CA GLN A 534 -15.70 -13.85 5.04
C GLN A 534 -16.39 -14.15 3.71
N ILE A 535 -16.55 -15.43 3.40
CA ILE A 535 -17.11 -15.91 2.14
C ILE A 535 -18.64 -16.09 2.23
N GLN A 536 -19.22 -16.01 3.43
CA GLN A 536 -20.67 -16.06 3.63
C GLN A 536 -21.30 -14.68 3.35
N HIS A 537 -21.61 -14.41 2.08
CA HIS A 537 -22.16 -13.12 1.65
C HIS A 537 -23.56 -12.85 2.24
N LYS A 538 -23.71 -11.72 2.92
CA LYS A 538 -25.02 -11.12 3.26
C LYS A 538 -25.52 -10.13 2.20
N GLU A 539 -24.62 -9.60 1.36
CA GLU A 539 -24.92 -8.50 0.42
C GLU A 539 -24.90 -8.94 -1.04
N GLN A 540 -25.58 -8.16 -1.89
CA GLN A 540 -25.64 -8.31 -3.35
C GLN A 540 -24.68 -7.27 -3.98
N PRO A 541 -23.39 -7.59 -4.19
CA PRO A 541 -22.36 -6.61 -4.53
C PRO A 541 -22.66 -5.82 -5.80
N LEU A 542 -23.17 -6.48 -6.84
CA LEU A 542 -23.51 -5.82 -8.10
C LEU A 542 -24.56 -4.72 -7.89
N GLU A 543 -25.59 -5.01 -7.11
CA GLU A 543 -26.69 -4.11 -6.75
C GLU A 543 -26.21 -2.96 -5.87
N SER A 544 -25.54 -3.26 -4.75
CA SER A 544 -25.07 -2.24 -3.79
C SER A 544 -24.11 -1.24 -4.45
N ILE A 545 -23.15 -1.73 -5.24
CA ILE A 545 -22.20 -0.85 -5.94
C ILE A 545 -22.91 -0.06 -7.04
N SER A 546 -23.84 -0.67 -7.78
CA SER A 546 -24.62 0.05 -8.81
C SER A 546 -25.45 1.19 -8.21
N GLN A 547 -26.07 0.97 -7.05
CA GLN A 547 -26.81 2.01 -6.33
C GLN A 547 -25.90 3.14 -5.86
N LEU A 548 -24.70 2.81 -5.36
CA LEU A 548 -23.69 3.82 -5.03
C LEU A 548 -23.34 4.67 -6.26
N ILE A 549 -23.02 4.04 -7.39
CA ILE A 549 -22.71 4.75 -8.64
C ILE A 549 -23.86 5.70 -9.02
N LEU A 550 -25.10 5.21 -9.05
CA LEU A 550 -26.27 6.01 -9.41
C LEU A 550 -26.50 7.19 -8.46
N SER A 551 -26.29 6.99 -7.15
CA SER A 551 -26.39 8.08 -6.15
C SER A 551 -25.43 9.23 -6.40
N LYS A 552 -24.30 8.96 -7.07
CA LYS A 552 -23.28 9.96 -7.44
C LYS A 552 -23.52 10.57 -8.81
N MET A 553 -24.30 9.88 -9.66
CA MET A 553 -24.74 10.42 -10.93
C MET A 553 -25.78 11.54 -10.76
N THR A 554 -26.63 11.44 -9.74
CA THR A 554 -27.59 12.48 -9.37
C THR A 554 -26.94 13.54 -8.49
N SER A 555 -26.48 14.67 -9.03
CA SER A 555 -26.17 15.82 -8.17
C SER A 555 -27.46 16.51 -7.73
N ASN A 556 -27.54 16.79 -6.42
CA ASN A 556 -28.43 17.76 -5.78
C ASN A 556 -28.73 18.92 -6.73
N GLN A 557 -29.99 19.02 -7.16
CA GLN A 557 -30.54 20.24 -7.75
C GLN A 557 -30.51 21.38 -6.72
#